data_AF-A0AAN6RZG9-F1
#
_entry.id   AF-A0AAN6RZG9-F1
#
_cell.length_a   1.000
_cell.length_b   1.000
_cell.length_c   1.000
_cell.angle_alpha   90.00
_cell.angle_beta   90.00
_cell.angle_gamma   90.00
#
_symmetry.space_group_name_H-M   'P 1'
#
loop_
_entity.id
_entity.type
_entity.pdbx_description
1 polymer ?
#
loop_
_entity_poly.entity_id
_entity_poly.type
_entity_poly.pdbx_seq_one_letter_code
_entity_poly.pdbx_strand_id
1 'polypeptide(L)'
;MSRYKFRLAGRLAGFILVALVLYFSFRNQIIRQPLPTWLQEQNSVDALVNGANRDNITAYTKAILDPADMHLPKLKCPLPDLSRYKELKPVNAAKSQTQYFFTMNLRECLPLLPRLIGSMVEAIRFLGLERCAISIVKGNSADGTAEVLAALNPILDKLTGGRMHLVLSSDIDPLAAVAGERFTKLADLRNIALRPMLDEPERYSDATVVFLNDVAICLKDILELVL
;
A
#
# COMPACT_ATOMS: atom_id res chain seq x y z
N MET A 1 28.52 57.55 28.56
CA MET A 1 27.34 56.94 27.90
C MET A 1 27.59 56.35 26.49
N SER A 2 28.80 56.38 25.91
CA SER A 2 29.03 55.94 24.52
C SER A 2 29.36 54.44 24.33
N ARG A 3 30.06 53.80 25.28
CA ARG A 3 30.55 52.41 25.11
C ARG A 3 29.48 51.30 25.21
N TYR A 4 28.33 51.58 25.83
CA TYR A 4 27.28 50.59 26.03
C TYR A 4 26.43 50.39 24.75
N LYS A 5 26.18 51.45 23.99
CA LYS A 5 25.44 51.41 22.72
C LYS A 5 26.19 50.61 21.63
N PHE A 6 27.51 50.75 21.55
CA PHE A 6 28.35 49.99 20.62
C PHE A 6 28.38 48.49 20.93
N ARG A 7 28.41 48.10 22.22
CA ARG A 7 28.36 46.68 22.62
C ARG A 7 27.00 46.03 22.35
N LEU A 8 25.90 46.78 22.49
CA LEU A 8 24.56 46.28 22.19
C LEU A 8 24.32 46.12 20.68
N ALA A 9 24.77 47.09 19.87
CA ALA A 9 24.68 47.04 18.42
C ALA A 9 25.49 45.88 17.82
N GLY A 10 26.71 45.63 18.33
CA GLY A 10 27.52 44.49 17.91
C GLY A 10 26.89 43.13 18.24
N ARG A 11 26.19 43.02 19.39
CA ARG A 11 25.44 41.80 19.75
C ARG A 11 24.22 41.59 18.86
N LEU A 12 23.44 42.64 18.57
CA LEU A 12 22.28 42.55 17.68
C LEU A 12 22.68 42.14 16.25
N ALA A 13 23.75 42.74 15.72
CA ALA A 13 24.28 42.40 14.40
C ALA A 13 24.74 40.93 14.34
N GLY A 14 25.37 40.42 15.40
CA GLY A 14 25.74 39.00 15.52
C GLY A 14 24.52 38.07 15.50
N PHE A 15 23.45 38.39 16.25
CA PHE A 15 22.23 37.58 16.25
C PHE A 15 21.52 37.58 14.90
N ILE A 16 21.45 38.72 14.21
CA ILE A 16 20.84 38.82 12.87
C ILE A 16 21.65 38.00 11.86
N LEU A 17 22.99 38.07 11.91
CA LEU A 17 23.84 37.28 11.01
C LEU A 17 23.66 35.77 11.25
N VAL A 18 23.63 35.33 12.51
CA VAL A 18 23.39 33.92 12.85
C VAL A 18 21.99 33.48 12.40
N ALA A 19 20.97 34.30 12.62
CA ALA A 19 19.60 34.00 12.18
C ALA A 19 19.51 33.90 10.64
N LEU A 20 20.18 34.79 9.91
CA LEU A 20 20.22 34.74 8.45
C LEU A 20 21.00 33.52 7.94
N VAL A 21 22.14 33.18 8.54
CA VAL A 21 22.91 31.98 8.18
C VAL A 21 22.10 30.72 8.45
N LEU A 22 21.44 30.63 9.61
CA LEU A 22 20.55 29.51 9.93
C LEU A 22 19.36 29.45 8.97
N TYR A 23 18.74 30.59 8.65
CA TYR A 23 17.63 30.65 7.70
C TYR A 23 18.04 30.21 6.28
N PHE A 24 19.16 30.70 5.77
CA PHE A 24 19.67 30.30 4.45
C PHE A 24 20.15 28.85 4.43
N SER A 25 20.79 28.37 5.51
CA SER A 25 21.20 26.97 5.65
C SER A 25 20.00 26.03 5.70
N PHE A 26 18.95 26.39 6.46
CA PHE A 26 17.73 25.60 6.59
C PHE A 26 16.91 25.62 5.29
N ARG A 27 16.80 26.78 4.62
CA ARG A 27 16.16 26.89 3.31
C ARG A 27 16.89 26.08 2.24
N ASN A 28 18.23 26.10 2.23
CA ASN A 28 19.02 25.26 1.32
C ASN A 28 18.89 23.77 1.63
N GLN A 29 18.70 23.39 2.90
CA GLN A 29 18.39 22.00 3.25
C GLN A 29 17.02 21.58 2.74
N ILE A 30 15.98 22.41 2.87
CA ILE A 30 14.62 22.10 2.37
C ILE A 30 14.61 21.97 0.83
N ILE A 31 15.29 22.86 0.11
CA ILE A 31 15.33 22.82 -1.37
C ILE A 31 16.14 21.62 -1.91
N ARG A 32 17.04 21.03 -1.09
CA ARG A 32 17.86 19.87 -1.46
C ARG A 32 17.26 18.52 -1.02
N GLN A 33 16.14 18.51 -0.30
CA GLN A 33 15.46 17.24 -0.02
C GLN A 33 14.90 16.70 -1.35
N PRO A 34 15.23 15.46 -1.74
CA PRO A 34 14.51 14.81 -2.83
C PRO A 34 13.01 14.79 -2.49
N LEU A 35 12.18 14.74 -3.53
CA LEU A 35 10.73 14.62 -3.33
C LEU A 35 10.47 13.46 -2.35
N PRO A 36 9.54 13.63 -1.39
CA PRO A 36 9.11 12.53 -0.54
C PRO A 36 8.72 11.32 -1.40
N THR A 37 9.11 10.12 -0.97
CA THR A 37 8.93 8.87 -1.72
C THR A 37 7.49 8.65 -2.17
N TRP A 38 6.51 9.00 -1.34
CA TRP A 38 5.08 8.90 -1.67
C TRP A 38 4.64 9.82 -2.83
N LEU A 39 5.23 11.02 -2.98
CA LEU A 39 4.96 11.88 -4.14
C LEU A 39 5.58 11.29 -5.42
N GLN A 40 6.75 10.67 -5.28
CA GLN A 40 7.46 10.05 -6.40
C GLN A 40 6.72 8.79 -6.88
N GLU A 41 6.18 8.01 -5.95
CA GLU A 41 5.33 6.85 -6.21
C GLU A 41 4.00 7.28 -6.85
N GLN A 42 3.36 8.34 -6.33
CA GLN A 42 2.11 8.88 -6.90
C GLN A 42 2.28 9.38 -8.34
N ASN A 43 3.36 10.12 -8.65
CA ASN A 43 3.62 10.56 -10.02
C ASN A 43 3.85 9.39 -10.99
N SER A 44 4.46 8.31 -10.49
CA SER A 44 4.71 7.09 -11.27
C SER A 44 3.40 6.34 -11.54
N VAL A 45 2.52 6.26 -10.54
CA VAL A 45 1.16 5.73 -10.64
C VAL A 45 0.34 6.50 -11.68
N ASP A 46 0.35 7.84 -11.63
CA ASP A 46 -0.40 8.68 -12.55
C ASP A 46 0.08 8.54 -14.00
N ALA A 47 1.40 8.46 -14.22
CA ALA A 47 1.98 8.23 -15.53
C ALA A 47 1.57 6.88 -16.14
N LEU A 48 1.56 5.80 -15.34
CA LEU A 48 1.12 4.47 -15.76
C LEU A 48 -0.34 4.45 -16.20
N VAL A 49 -1.24 5.05 -15.39
CA VAL A 49 -2.68 5.08 -15.70
C VAL A 49 -2.97 5.88 -16.97
N ASN A 50 -2.21 6.96 -17.22
CA ASN A 50 -2.40 7.81 -18.40
C ASN A 50 -1.96 7.16 -19.72
N GLY A 51 -1.02 6.21 -19.69
CA GLY A 51 -0.54 5.50 -20.89
C GLY A 51 -1.35 4.24 -21.27
N ALA A 52 -2.31 3.85 -20.43
CA ALA A 52 -2.97 2.56 -20.50
C ALA A 52 -4.38 2.61 -21.14
N ASN A 53 -4.90 1.44 -21.55
CA ASN A 53 -6.28 1.33 -22.05
C ASN A 53 -7.28 1.58 -20.91
N ARG A 54 -7.86 2.79 -20.88
CA ARG A 54 -8.77 3.26 -19.84
C ARG A 54 -10.05 2.43 -19.71
N ASP A 55 -10.58 1.92 -20.82
CA ASP A 55 -11.80 1.10 -20.82
C ASP A 55 -11.53 -0.25 -20.14
N ASN A 56 -10.36 -0.83 -20.40
CA ASN A 56 -9.93 -2.06 -19.74
C ASN A 56 -9.75 -1.86 -18.24
N ILE A 57 -9.03 -0.81 -17.82
CA ILE A 57 -8.85 -0.48 -16.40
C ILE A 57 -10.20 -0.32 -15.70
N THR A 58 -11.12 0.43 -16.32
CA THR A 58 -12.45 0.67 -15.76
C THR A 58 -13.23 -0.63 -15.57
N ALA A 59 -13.19 -1.54 -16.55
CA ALA A 59 -13.83 -2.85 -16.45
C ALA A 59 -13.25 -3.68 -15.30
N TYR A 60 -11.92 -3.72 -15.15
CA TYR A 60 -11.26 -4.45 -14.06
C TYR A 60 -11.56 -3.85 -12.69
N THR A 61 -11.44 -2.53 -12.52
CA THR A 61 -11.75 -1.85 -11.25
C THR A 61 -13.21 -2.08 -10.86
N LYS A 62 -14.14 -2.00 -11.81
CA LYS A 62 -15.56 -2.29 -11.55
C LYS A 62 -15.78 -3.74 -11.11
N ALA A 63 -15.21 -4.71 -11.84
CA ALA A 63 -15.35 -6.14 -11.53
C ALA A 63 -14.74 -6.54 -10.16
N ILE A 64 -13.75 -5.79 -9.68
CA ILE A 64 -13.11 -5.97 -8.37
C ILE A 64 -13.96 -5.38 -7.24
N LEU A 65 -14.50 -4.17 -7.43
CA LEU A 65 -15.21 -3.45 -6.37
C LEU A 65 -16.68 -3.92 -6.21
N ASP A 66 -17.27 -4.42 -7.30
CA ASP A 66 -18.62 -4.97 -7.35
C ASP A 66 -18.58 -6.50 -7.57
N PRO A 67 -18.84 -7.32 -6.52
CA PRO A 67 -18.84 -8.76 -6.66
C PRO A 67 -19.91 -9.28 -7.62
N ALA A 68 -21.01 -8.54 -7.84
CA ALA A 68 -22.09 -8.91 -8.75
C ALA A 68 -21.75 -8.64 -10.23
N ASP A 69 -20.71 -7.87 -10.53
CA ASP A 69 -20.29 -7.62 -11.90
C ASP A 69 -19.64 -8.88 -12.50
N MET A 70 -20.25 -9.42 -13.56
CA MET A 70 -19.82 -10.64 -14.25
C MET A 70 -19.33 -10.37 -15.68
N HIS A 71 -19.01 -9.11 -16.03
CA HIS A 71 -18.57 -8.77 -17.38
C HIS A 71 -17.18 -9.32 -17.69
N LEU A 72 -16.30 -9.41 -16.70
CA LEU A 72 -15.01 -10.08 -16.82
C LEU A 72 -15.11 -11.52 -16.29
N PRO A 73 -14.44 -12.50 -16.96
CA PRO A 73 -14.35 -13.86 -16.44
C PRO A 73 -13.73 -13.86 -15.05
N LYS A 74 -14.45 -14.41 -14.06
CA LYS A 74 -13.93 -14.63 -12.71
C LYS A 74 -14.50 -15.92 -12.12
N LEU A 75 -13.74 -16.55 -11.22
CA LEU A 75 -14.18 -17.75 -10.51
C LEU A 75 -15.50 -17.45 -9.78
N LYS A 76 -16.52 -18.30 -10.01
CA LYS A 76 -17.79 -18.23 -9.28
C LYS A 76 -17.60 -18.82 -7.90
N CYS A 77 -17.89 -18.03 -6.87
CA CYS A 77 -17.80 -18.44 -5.48
C CYS A 77 -19.18 -18.75 -4.91
N PRO A 78 -19.33 -19.80 -4.10
CA PRO A 78 -20.55 -20.02 -3.35
C PRO A 78 -20.73 -18.90 -2.31
N LEU A 79 -21.99 -18.50 -2.08
CA LEU A 79 -22.31 -17.55 -1.01
C LEU A 79 -22.04 -18.22 0.35
N PRO A 80 -21.18 -17.62 1.20
CA PRO A 80 -20.92 -18.17 2.53
C PRO A 80 -22.10 -17.90 3.47
N ASP A 81 -22.32 -18.83 4.42
CA ASP A 81 -23.14 -18.55 5.60
C ASP A 81 -22.35 -17.64 6.55
N LEU A 82 -22.67 -16.33 6.51
CA LEU A 82 -21.98 -15.33 7.31
C LEU A 82 -22.19 -15.50 8.83
N SER A 83 -23.17 -16.29 9.27
CA SER A 83 -23.39 -16.54 10.70
C SER A 83 -22.27 -17.38 11.32
N ARG A 84 -21.61 -18.23 10.53
CA ARG A 84 -20.44 -19.02 10.92
C ARG A 84 -19.27 -18.16 11.40
N TYR A 85 -19.13 -16.96 10.82
CA TYR A 85 -18.01 -16.05 11.07
C TYR A 85 -18.38 -14.91 12.04
N LYS A 86 -19.45 -15.06 12.82
CA LYS A 86 -19.93 -14.01 13.74
C LYS A 86 -18.87 -13.53 14.74
N GLU A 87 -17.97 -14.42 15.18
CA GLU A 87 -16.93 -14.10 16.16
C GLU A 87 -15.83 -13.20 15.58
N LEU A 88 -15.69 -13.15 14.25
CA LEU A 88 -14.77 -12.25 13.56
C LEU A 88 -15.28 -10.81 13.47
N LYS A 89 -16.57 -10.60 13.77
CA LYS A 89 -17.14 -9.26 13.80
C LYS A 89 -16.57 -8.49 14.99
N PRO A 90 -16.38 -7.17 14.82
CA PRO A 90 -15.81 -6.35 15.89
C PRO A 90 -16.76 -6.29 17.09
N VAL A 91 -16.39 -6.92 18.21
CA VAL A 91 -17.20 -6.88 19.45
C VAL A 91 -16.87 -5.65 20.30
N ASN A 92 -15.59 -5.23 20.37
CA ASN A 92 -15.12 -4.03 21.09
C ASN A 92 -13.72 -3.62 20.60
N ALA A 93 -13.56 -3.28 19.32
CA ALA A 93 -12.25 -2.89 18.80
C ALA A 93 -11.81 -1.56 19.44
N ALA A 94 -10.69 -1.56 20.16
CA ALA A 94 -9.96 -0.33 20.41
C ALA A 94 -9.69 0.32 19.04
N LYS A 95 -10.17 1.56 18.85
CA LYS A 95 -10.34 2.21 17.54
C LYS A 95 -9.05 2.39 16.73
N SER A 96 -7.88 2.06 17.27
CA SER A 96 -6.58 2.45 16.70
C SER A 96 -5.69 1.32 16.21
N GLN A 97 -6.00 0.04 16.45
CA GLN A 97 -5.08 -1.05 16.12
C GLN A 97 -5.55 -1.84 14.90
N THR A 98 -4.66 -2.01 13.92
CA THR A 98 -4.88 -2.86 12.76
C THR A 98 -4.85 -4.32 13.23
N GLN A 99 -5.92 -5.08 12.95
CA GLN A 99 -6.03 -6.49 13.35
C GLN A 99 -5.79 -7.46 12.20
N TYR A 100 -5.96 -7.00 10.96
CA TYR A 100 -5.72 -7.82 9.77
C TYR A 100 -4.82 -7.05 8.80
N PHE A 101 -3.67 -7.63 8.48
CA PHE A 101 -2.73 -7.10 7.50
C PHE A 101 -2.79 -7.98 6.25
N PHE A 102 -3.53 -7.54 5.23
CA PHE A 102 -3.61 -8.23 3.95
C PHE A 102 -2.40 -7.88 3.11
N THR A 103 -1.69 -8.90 2.65
CA THR A 103 -0.47 -8.70 1.87
C THR A 103 -0.39 -9.63 0.67
N MET A 104 0.18 -9.12 -0.43
CA MET A 104 0.31 -9.86 -1.69
C MET A 104 1.63 -9.54 -2.38
N ASN A 105 2.20 -10.55 -3.06
CA ASN A 105 3.23 -10.40 -4.07
C ASN A 105 2.64 -10.91 -5.39
N LEU A 106 2.50 -10.02 -6.38
CA LEU A 106 1.80 -10.28 -7.64
C LEU A 106 2.76 -10.20 -8.84
N ARG A 107 2.57 -11.09 -9.80
CA ARG A 107 3.24 -11.07 -11.10
C ARG A 107 2.32 -11.62 -12.17
N GLU A 108 2.17 -10.92 -13.29
CA GLU A 108 1.42 -11.37 -14.48
C GLU A 108 0.06 -12.01 -14.13
N CYS A 109 -0.75 -11.31 -13.30
CA CYS A 109 -1.97 -11.86 -12.72
C CYS A 109 -3.23 -11.05 -13.06
N LEU A 110 -3.22 -10.25 -14.13
CA LEU A 110 -4.34 -9.41 -14.55
C LEU A 110 -5.67 -10.21 -14.60
N PRO A 111 -5.75 -11.40 -15.22
CA PRO A 111 -7.00 -12.17 -15.27
C PRO A 111 -7.52 -12.63 -13.90
N LEU A 112 -6.66 -12.71 -12.89
CA LEU A 112 -7.01 -13.15 -11.54
C LEU A 112 -7.49 -12.01 -10.64
N LEU A 113 -7.12 -10.76 -10.93
CA LEU A 113 -7.43 -9.60 -10.08
C LEU A 113 -8.92 -9.49 -9.73
N PRO A 114 -9.89 -9.66 -10.67
CA PRO A 114 -11.32 -9.59 -10.36
C PRO A 114 -11.75 -10.52 -9.23
N ARG A 115 -11.19 -11.73 -9.16
CA ARG A 115 -11.51 -12.68 -8.08
C ARG A 115 -10.65 -12.45 -6.85
N LEU A 116 -9.34 -12.35 -7.02
CA LEU A 116 -8.38 -12.28 -5.92
C LEU A 116 -8.59 -11.03 -5.06
N ILE A 117 -8.49 -9.85 -5.67
CA ILE A 117 -8.67 -8.58 -4.97
C ILE A 117 -10.14 -8.37 -4.60
N GLY A 118 -11.07 -8.82 -5.45
CA GLY A 118 -12.50 -8.76 -5.14
C GLY A 118 -12.86 -9.50 -3.85
N SER A 119 -12.35 -10.73 -3.67
CA SER A 119 -12.54 -11.48 -2.41
C SER A 119 -11.90 -10.81 -1.21
N MET A 120 -10.70 -10.23 -1.38
CA MET A 120 -10.03 -9.47 -0.32
C MET A 120 -10.90 -8.26 0.09
N VAL A 121 -11.44 -7.51 -0.86
CA VAL A 121 -12.32 -6.37 -0.59
C VAL A 121 -13.61 -6.81 0.11
N GLU A 122 -14.21 -7.92 -0.31
CA GLU A 122 -15.37 -8.51 0.39
C GLU A 122 -15.02 -8.90 1.84
N ALA A 123 -13.84 -9.50 2.07
CA ALA A 123 -13.39 -9.89 3.39
C ALA A 123 -13.11 -8.67 4.29
N ILE A 124 -12.43 -7.65 3.76
CA ILE A 124 -12.17 -6.39 4.46
C ILE A 124 -13.48 -5.70 4.87
N ARG A 125 -14.49 -5.69 3.98
CA ARG A 125 -15.84 -5.17 4.31
C ARG A 125 -16.50 -5.96 5.44
N PHE A 126 -16.33 -7.28 5.47
CA PHE A 126 -16.89 -8.14 6.50
C PHE A 126 -16.17 -7.97 7.86
N LEU A 127 -14.84 -7.97 7.86
CA LEU A 127 -13.99 -7.86 9.06
C LEU A 127 -14.02 -6.44 9.66
N GLY A 128 -14.26 -5.43 8.83
CA GLY A 128 -14.35 -4.02 9.21
C GLY A 128 -13.16 -3.23 8.68
N LEU A 129 -13.46 -2.20 7.88
CA LEU A 129 -12.48 -1.37 7.16
C LEU A 129 -11.36 -0.81 8.05
N GLU A 130 -11.72 -0.33 9.24
CA GLU A 130 -10.79 0.30 10.19
C GLU A 130 -9.81 -0.67 10.86
N ARG A 131 -10.05 -1.97 10.74
CA ARG A 131 -9.22 -3.05 11.31
C ARG A 131 -8.25 -3.62 10.29
N CYS A 132 -8.31 -3.17 9.04
CA CYS A 132 -7.57 -3.76 7.93
C CYS A 132 -6.51 -2.79 7.39
N ALA A 133 -5.37 -3.36 7.00
CA ALA A 133 -4.37 -2.71 6.18
C ALA A 133 -4.07 -3.57 4.96
N ILE A 134 -3.58 -2.94 3.89
CA ILE A 134 -3.28 -3.59 2.61
C ILE A 134 -1.84 -3.28 2.24
N SER A 135 -1.08 -4.30 1.83
CA SER A 135 0.23 -4.13 1.21
C SER A 135 0.34 -4.98 -0.04
N ILE A 136 0.56 -4.35 -1.19
CA ILE A 136 0.68 -5.07 -2.47
C ILE A 136 2.02 -4.72 -3.09
N VAL A 137 2.82 -5.76 -3.36
CA VAL A 137 4.03 -5.66 -4.15
C VAL A 137 3.79 -6.33 -5.48
N LYS A 138 4.09 -5.62 -6.56
CA LYS A 138 4.06 -6.16 -7.91
C LYS A 138 5.49 -6.34 -8.41
N GLY A 139 5.86 -7.57 -8.76
CA GLY A 139 7.11 -7.88 -9.48
C GLY A 139 6.96 -7.64 -10.99
N ASN A 140 8.03 -7.84 -11.77
CA ASN A 140 8.01 -7.59 -13.23
C ASN A 140 6.80 -8.21 -13.93
N SER A 141 5.90 -7.37 -14.45
CA SER A 141 4.67 -7.75 -15.16
C SER A 141 4.46 -6.86 -16.38
N ALA A 142 4.04 -7.45 -17.50
CA ALA A 142 3.74 -6.76 -18.75
C ALA A 142 2.27 -6.92 -19.20
N ASP A 143 1.45 -7.65 -18.43
CA ASP A 143 0.07 -7.98 -18.78
C ASP A 143 -0.99 -6.91 -18.49
N GLY A 144 -0.63 -5.76 -17.90
CA GLY A 144 -1.59 -4.73 -17.48
C GLY A 144 -1.94 -4.75 -15.98
N THR A 145 -1.34 -5.66 -15.19
CA THR A 145 -1.55 -5.74 -13.74
C THR A 145 -1.20 -4.43 -13.04
N ALA A 146 -0.12 -3.74 -13.47
CA ALA A 146 0.38 -2.53 -12.82
C ALA A 146 -0.66 -1.40 -12.86
N GLU A 147 -1.28 -1.25 -14.03
CA GLU A 147 -2.20 -0.21 -14.41
C GLU A 147 -3.52 -0.32 -13.64
N VAL A 148 -4.01 -1.56 -13.46
CA VAL A 148 -5.19 -1.82 -12.64
C VAL A 148 -4.92 -1.58 -11.15
N LEU A 149 -3.77 -2.04 -10.64
CA LEU A 149 -3.37 -1.80 -9.25
C LEU A 149 -3.18 -0.30 -8.97
N ALA A 150 -2.57 0.44 -9.90
CA ALA A 150 -2.42 1.88 -9.86
C ALA A 150 -3.78 2.59 -9.74
N ALA A 151 -4.76 2.19 -10.55
CA ALA A 151 -6.11 2.75 -10.52
C ALA A 151 -6.88 2.39 -9.24
N LEU A 152 -6.63 1.23 -8.64
CA LEU A 152 -7.24 0.79 -7.39
C LEU A 152 -6.65 1.48 -6.15
N ASN A 153 -5.38 1.88 -6.21
CA ASN A 153 -4.64 2.44 -5.08
C ASN A 153 -5.41 3.52 -4.29
N PRO A 154 -5.87 4.63 -4.91
CA PRO A 154 -6.58 5.67 -4.16
C PRO A 154 -7.92 5.17 -3.56
N ILE A 155 -8.54 4.17 -4.17
CA ILE A 155 -9.82 3.61 -3.71
C ILE A 155 -9.59 2.74 -2.47
N LEU A 156 -8.62 1.83 -2.54
CA LEU A 156 -8.27 0.91 -1.47
C LEU A 156 -7.61 1.63 -0.27
N ASP A 157 -6.78 2.64 -0.53
CA ASP A 157 -6.20 3.48 0.52
C ASP A 157 -7.29 4.25 1.27
N LYS A 158 -8.22 4.87 0.55
CA LYS A 158 -9.39 5.52 1.16
C LYS A 158 -10.27 4.53 1.93
N LEU A 159 -10.51 3.34 1.37
CA LEU A 159 -11.30 2.29 2.03
C LEU A 159 -10.68 1.84 3.34
N THR A 160 -9.35 1.83 3.45
CA THR A 160 -8.62 1.41 4.65
C THR A 160 -8.17 2.60 5.51
N GLY A 161 -8.56 3.83 5.20
CA GLY A 161 -8.24 5.01 6.00
C GLY A 161 -6.75 5.38 5.99
N GLY A 162 -6.08 5.27 4.85
CA GLY A 162 -4.65 5.59 4.73
C GLY A 162 -3.71 4.45 5.14
N ARG A 163 -4.15 3.19 5.02
CA ARG A 163 -3.41 1.97 5.41
C ARG A 163 -3.05 1.11 4.21
N MET A 164 -2.85 1.73 3.06
CA MET A 164 -2.38 1.04 1.88
C MET A 164 -0.91 1.33 1.60
N HIS A 165 -0.16 0.27 1.33
CA HIS A 165 1.18 0.32 0.78
C HIS A 165 1.17 -0.39 -0.58
N LEU A 166 1.73 0.26 -1.61
CA LEU A 166 1.72 -0.28 -2.97
C LEU A 166 3.05 -0.04 -3.65
N VAL A 167 3.74 -1.12 -4.02
CA VAL A 167 4.96 -1.06 -4.84
C VAL A 167 4.66 -1.62 -6.22
N LEU A 168 4.66 -0.76 -7.24
CA LEU A 168 4.34 -1.15 -8.62
C LEU A 168 5.57 -1.56 -9.45
N SER A 169 6.78 -1.26 -9.02
CA SER A 169 8.00 -1.60 -9.73
C SER A 169 9.07 -2.10 -8.78
N SER A 170 9.72 -3.19 -9.15
CA SER A 170 10.87 -3.75 -8.43
C SER A 170 11.86 -4.28 -9.45
N ASP A 171 13.14 -4.00 -9.27
CA ASP A 171 14.22 -4.57 -10.10
C ASP A 171 14.47 -6.05 -9.79
N ILE A 172 13.73 -6.63 -8.83
CA ILE A 172 13.85 -8.03 -8.45
C ILE A 172 13.09 -8.89 -9.47
N ASP A 173 13.85 -9.59 -10.30
CA ASP A 173 13.31 -10.60 -11.22
C ASP A 173 13.64 -12.04 -10.75
N PRO A 174 12.66 -12.77 -10.19
CA PRO A 174 12.83 -14.17 -9.80
C PRO A 174 13.14 -15.10 -10.99
N LEU A 175 12.80 -14.71 -12.22
CA LEU A 175 13.00 -15.54 -13.43
C LEU A 175 14.38 -15.32 -14.07
N ALA A 176 14.97 -14.13 -13.91
CA ALA A 176 16.33 -13.84 -14.37
C ALA A 176 17.42 -14.36 -13.39
N ALA A 177 17.03 -15.13 -12.38
CA ALA A 177 17.96 -15.63 -11.36
C ALA A 177 18.81 -16.79 -11.89
N VAL A 178 20.07 -16.84 -11.47
CA VAL A 178 20.90 -18.05 -11.64
C VAL A 178 20.20 -19.20 -10.92
N ALA A 179 20.36 -20.43 -11.41
CA ALA A 179 19.76 -21.62 -10.80
C ALA A 179 20.05 -21.66 -9.28
N GLY A 180 18.98 -21.63 -8.46
CA GLY A 180 19.06 -21.62 -7.00
C GLY A 180 18.65 -20.31 -6.31
N GLU A 181 18.69 -19.17 -7.01
CA GLU A 181 18.41 -17.85 -6.39
C GLU A 181 16.94 -17.42 -6.44
N ARG A 182 16.11 -18.13 -7.20
CA ARG A 182 14.68 -17.79 -7.39
C ARG A 182 13.94 -17.64 -6.06
N PHE A 183 14.16 -18.56 -5.12
CA PHE A 183 13.48 -18.54 -3.83
C PHE A 183 13.92 -17.35 -2.96
N THR A 184 15.20 -16.99 -3.01
CA THR A 184 15.73 -15.80 -2.34
C THR A 184 15.06 -14.55 -2.87
N LYS A 185 14.99 -14.38 -4.20
CA LYS A 185 14.31 -13.23 -4.81
C LYS A 185 12.80 -13.18 -4.49
N LEU A 186 12.15 -14.33 -4.43
CA LEU A 186 10.74 -14.40 -3.97
C LEU A 186 10.61 -14.03 -2.50
N ALA A 187 11.57 -14.40 -1.66
CA ALA A 187 11.61 -13.99 -0.25
C ALA A 187 11.83 -12.48 -0.12
N ASP A 188 12.71 -11.89 -0.92
CA ASP A 188 12.94 -10.45 -0.95
C ASP A 188 11.67 -9.67 -1.30
N LEU A 189 10.93 -10.11 -2.32
CA LEU A 189 9.63 -9.50 -2.66
C LEU A 189 8.61 -9.62 -1.53
N ARG A 190 8.58 -10.74 -0.80
CA ARG A 190 7.72 -10.90 0.38
C ARG A 190 8.13 -9.97 1.52
N ASN A 191 9.43 -9.79 1.73
CA ASN A 191 9.96 -8.89 2.76
C ASN A 191 9.58 -7.43 2.44
N ILE A 192 9.60 -7.02 1.16
CA ILE A 192 9.11 -5.70 0.74
C ILE A 192 7.62 -5.56 1.06
N ALA A 193 6.82 -6.61 0.81
CA ALA A 193 5.38 -6.56 1.07
C ALA A 193 5.07 -6.46 2.58
N LEU A 194 5.93 -7.01 3.44
CA LEU A 194 5.80 -6.92 4.90
C LEU A 194 6.45 -5.66 5.50
N ARG A 195 7.11 -4.82 4.70
CA ARG A 195 7.86 -3.65 5.17
C ARG A 195 7.05 -2.68 6.06
N PRO A 196 5.77 -2.38 5.78
CA PRO A 196 4.98 -1.53 6.68
C PRO A 196 4.92 -2.03 8.13
N MET A 197 4.94 -3.36 8.34
CA MET A 197 4.96 -3.94 9.68
C MET A 197 6.27 -3.70 10.43
N LEU A 198 7.37 -3.58 9.69
CA LEU A 198 8.69 -3.29 10.25
C LEU A 198 8.87 -1.79 10.51
N ASP A 199 8.31 -0.96 9.65
CA ASP A 199 8.41 0.49 9.74
C ASP A 199 7.43 1.08 10.79
N GLU A 200 6.30 0.43 11.05
CA GLU A 200 5.27 0.85 12.03
C GLU A 200 4.88 -0.30 13.02
N PRO A 201 5.82 -0.86 13.79
CA PRO A 201 5.57 -2.08 14.58
C PRO A 201 4.42 -1.93 15.60
N GLU A 202 4.27 -0.76 16.22
CA GLU A 202 3.18 -0.49 17.19
C GLU A 202 1.78 -0.54 16.56
N ARG A 203 1.67 -0.20 15.26
CA ARG A 203 0.40 -0.20 14.54
C ARG A 203 -0.10 -1.62 14.23
N TYR A 204 0.84 -2.56 14.10
CA TYR A 204 0.60 -3.92 13.62
C TYR A 204 1.00 -5.01 14.64
N SER A 205 1.23 -4.63 15.90
CA SER A 205 1.78 -5.49 16.96
C SER A 205 0.99 -6.78 17.20
N ASP A 206 -0.34 -6.73 17.07
CA ASP A 206 -1.24 -7.89 17.23
C ASP A 206 -1.97 -8.25 15.92
N ALA A 207 -1.45 -7.78 14.77
CA ALA A 207 -2.11 -8.01 13.49
C ALA A 207 -1.95 -9.46 13.01
N THR A 208 -3.05 -10.06 12.59
CA THR A 208 -3.03 -11.30 11.81
C THR A 208 -2.62 -11.00 10.37
N VAL A 209 -1.55 -11.64 9.90
CA VAL A 209 -1.05 -11.47 8.53
C VAL A 209 -1.78 -12.43 7.60
N VAL A 210 -2.47 -11.89 6.60
CA VAL A 210 -3.14 -12.66 5.55
C VAL A 210 -2.36 -12.51 4.25
N PHE A 211 -1.40 -13.41 4.03
CA PHE A 211 -0.58 -13.40 2.81
C PHE A 211 -1.29 -14.17 1.69
N LEU A 212 -1.87 -13.46 0.72
CA LEU A 212 -2.55 -14.06 -0.42
C LEU A 212 -1.58 -14.14 -1.61
N ASN A 213 -1.45 -15.34 -2.18
CA ASN A 213 -0.73 -15.54 -3.44
C ASN A 213 -1.58 -15.10 -4.64
N ASP A 214 -0.98 -15.10 -5.82
CA ASP A 214 -1.58 -14.90 -7.15
C ASP A 214 -2.49 -16.06 -7.57
N VAL A 215 -3.49 -16.37 -6.74
CA VAL A 215 -4.49 -17.43 -6.97
C VAL A 215 -5.90 -16.89 -6.79
N ALA A 216 -6.86 -17.43 -7.54
CA ALA A 216 -8.26 -17.16 -7.30
C ALA A 216 -8.70 -17.78 -5.96
N ILE A 217 -9.20 -16.96 -5.04
CA ILE A 217 -9.68 -17.37 -3.72
C ILE A 217 -11.09 -16.79 -3.48
N CYS A 218 -11.96 -17.47 -2.75
CA CYS A 218 -13.30 -16.96 -2.42
C CYS A 218 -13.33 -16.26 -1.05
N LEU A 219 -14.33 -15.38 -0.83
CA LEU A 219 -14.59 -14.76 0.47
C LEU A 219 -14.61 -15.80 1.61
N LYS A 220 -15.34 -16.90 1.40
CA LYS A 220 -15.43 -18.00 2.37
C LYS A 220 -14.05 -18.50 2.80
N ASP A 221 -13.16 -18.75 1.84
CA ASP A 221 -11.84 -19.32 2.12
C ASP A 221 -10.99 -18.34 2.94
N ILE A 222 -11.06 -17.04 2.62
CA ILE A 222 -10.37 -15.99 3.41
C ILE A 222 -10.91 -15.98 4.84
N LEU A 223 -12.23 -16.03 5.02
CA LEU A 223 -12.84 -16.01 6.36
C LEU A 223 -12.51 -17.28 7.17
N GLU A 224 -12.42 -18.45 6.54
CA GLU A 224 -11.96 -19.68 7.22
C GLU A 224 -10.49 -19.60 7.63
N LEU A 225 -9.63 -18.91 6.88
CA LEU A 225 -8.21 -18.77 7.20
C LEU A 225 -7.95 -17.86 8.42
N VAL A 226 -8.89 -16.98 8.75
CA VAL A 226 -8.74 -16.01 9.84
C VAL A 226 -9.69 -16.24 11.02
N LEU A 227 -10.53 -17.29 10.95
CA LEU A 227 -11.43 -17.76 12.01
C LEU A 227 -10.67 -18.50 13.10
#